data_AF-A0A3P1BZL5-F1
#
_entry.id   AF-A0A3P1BZL5-F1
#
_cell.length_a   1.000
_cell.length_b   1.000
_cell.length_c   1.000
_cell.angle_alpha   90.00
_cell.angle_beta   90.00
_cell.angle_gamma   90.00
#
_symmetry.space_group_name_H-M   'P 1'
#
loop_
_entity.id
_entity.type
_entity.pdbx_description
1 polymer ?
#
loop_
_entity_poly.entity_id
_entity_poly.type
_entity_poly.pdbx_seq_one_letter_code
_entity_poly.pdbx_strand_id
1 'polypeptide(L)'
;MNIGDKVRMVRAKEQGVVTRFLPGNQVEIEIEDGFRIPVLRSEIVVVSAMEAKRFQAEPTLEAQKSTKPEIIANAGIYLAFVPQTERNNAKDADLYLVNNTDWELPFTIGEERENRYIGLHSDVLKARSFHKLVQQYSLATFENWPTFLIQGLWHRRGASTLREPLIKRLKCRAQTFQSHIGLIPVVNQTGHVFQLDLEEPVQQETPKLKKNVEKPVDAAALRDSLLGLTDKKEPASLERPSSIIDLHITKLLPTGFGSRTNAELLEVQLQAFEKNLENAIASGMDDITFIHGVGNGVLRNELHRRLGKYPGVAYFEDAQKEKFGYGATKVKIK
;
A
#
# COMPACT_ATOMS: atom_id res chain seq x y z
N MET A 1 -42.75 4.80 -31.17
CA MET A 1 -43.65 5.29 -30.12
C MET A 1 -45.03 4.77 -30.44
N ASN A 2 -45.35 3.65 -29.81
CA ASN A 2 -46.62 2.95 -29.88
C ASN A 2 -47.27 2.96 -28.49
N ILE A 3 -48.55 2.61 -28.42
CA ILE A 3 -49.22 2.36 -27.14
C ILE A 3 -48.51 1.18 -26.46
N GLY A 4 -48.13 1.35 -25.19
CA GLY A 4 -47.32 0.39 -24.43
C GLY A 4 -45.82 0.66 -24.39
N ASP A 5 -45.31 1.63 -25.16
CA ASP A 5 -43.88 2.02 -25.08
C ASP A 5 -43.61 2.77 -23.77
N LYS A 6 -42.49 2.45 -23.10
CA LYS A 6 -41.99 3.24 -21.96
C LYS A 6 -41.37 4.53 -22.49
N VAL A 7 -41.83 5.66 -22.00
CA VAL A 7 -41.36 6.99 -22.39
C VAL A 7 -40.85 7.76 -21.19
N ARG A 8 -39.81 8.56 -21.40
CA ARG A 8 -39.25 9.50 -20.40
C ARG A 8 -39.54 10.92 -20.83
N MET A 9 -39.96 11.74 -19.90
CA MET A 9 -40.18 13.16 -20.14
C MET A 9 -38.85 13.90 -20.33
N VAL A 10 -38.79 14.87 -21.23
CA VAL A 10 -37.57 15.66 -21.51
C VAL A 10 -37.29 16.66 -20.39
N ARG A 11 -38.35 17.19 -19.76
CA ARG A 11 -38.28 18.26 -18.76
C ARG A 11 -38.56 17.81 -17.33
N ALA A 12 -39.02 16.57 -17.14
CA ALA A 12 -39.32 15.99 -15.84
C ALA A 12 -38.58 14.66 -15.68
N LYS A 13 -38.26 14.28 -14.44
CA LYS A 13 -37.59 13.00 -14.14
C LYS A 13 -38.52 11.79 -14.24
N GLU A 14 -39.81 12.03 -14.45
CA GLU A 14 -40.86 11.01 -14.49
C GLU A 14 -40.79 10.18 -15.78
N GLN A 15 -41.09 8.90 -15.63
CA GLN A 15 -41.27 7.94 -16.71
C GLN A 15 -42.71 7.45 -16.69
N GLY A 16 -43.25 7.18 -17.86
CA GLY A 16 -44.59 6.65 -17.99
C GLY A 16 -44.71 5.69 -19.16
N VAL A 17 -45.84 5.02 -19.24
CA VAL A 17 -46.20 4.15 -20.36
C VAL A 17 -47.27 4.86 -21.19
N VAL A 18 -47.11 4.88 -22.50
CA VAL A 18 -48.10 5.47 -23.40
C VAL A 18 -49.40 4.66 -23.36
N THR A 19 -50.48 5.25 -22.88
CA THR A 19 -51.81 4.61 -22.84
C THR A 19 -52.64 4.92 -24.08
N ARG A 20 -52.58 6.17 -24.57
CA ARG A 20 -53.42 6.62 -25.68
C ARG A 20 -52.86 7.86 -26.39
N PHE A 21 -53.21 8.02 -27.67
CA PHE A 21 -52.96 9.24 -28.43
C PHE A 21 -54.17 10.19 -28.38
N LEU A 22 -53.91 11.48 -28.16
CA LEU A 22 -54.90 12.54 -28.08
C LEU A 22 -54.82 13.45 -29.31
N PRO A 23 -55.93 14.12 -29.69
CA PRO A 23 -55.92 15.18 -30.70
C PRO A 23 -54.97 16.32 -30.30
N GLY A 24 -54.37 17.01 -31.28
CA GLY A 24 -53.49 18.14 -31.00
C GLY A 24 -52.05 17.77 -30.60
N ASN A 25 -51.54 16.64 -31.11
CA ASN A 25 -50.16 16.17 -30.88
C ASN A 25 -49.82 15.89 -29.40
N GLN A 26 -50.84 15.52 -28.63
CA GLN A 26 -50.73 15.10 -27.23
C GLN A 26 -50.78 13.57 -27.10
N VAL A 27 -50.14 13.07 -26.06
CA VAL A 27 -50.04 11.66 -25.72
C VAL A 27 -50.38 11.51 -24.24
N GLU A 28 -51.29 10.60 -23.92
CA GLU A 28 -51.62 10.25 -22.55
C GLU A 28 -50.59 9.24 -22.04
N ILE A 29 -49.93 9.57 -20.93
CA ILE A 29 -48.97 8.69 -20.25
C ILE A 29 -49.49 8.33 -18.88
N GLU A 30 -49.32 7.06 -18.49
CA GLU A 30 -49.55 6.60 -17.12
C GLU A 30 -48.20 6.51 -16.39
N ILE A 31 -48.02 7.30 -15.33
CA ILE A 31 -46.81 7.31 -14.49
C ILE A 31 -46.84 6.16 -13.47
N GLU A 32 -45.71 5.87 -12.83
CA GLU A 32 -45.58 4.77 -11.85
C GLU A 32 -46.55 4.89 -10.66
N ASP A 33 -46.98 6.11 -10.31
CA ASP A 33 -47.98 6.38 -9.27
C ASP A 33 -49.45 6.14 -9.72
N GLY A 34 -49.67 5.62 -10.94
CA GLY A 34 -50.99 5.27 -11.47
C GLY A 34 -51.83 6.45 -11.98
N PHE A 35 -51.26 7.66 -12.03
CA PHE A 35 -51.91 8.85 -12.58
C PHE A 35 -51.73 8.93 -14.10
N ARG A 36 -52.78 9.40 -14.80
CA ARG A 36 -52.77 9.60 -16.26
C ARG A 36 -52.69 11.08 -16.59
N ILE A 37 -51.65 11.46 -17.31
CA ILE A 37 -51.36 12.87 -17.62
C ILE A 37 -51.24 13.04 -19.14
N PRO A 38 -51.94 14.01 -19.75
CA PRO A 38 -51.74 14.36 -21.15
C PRO A 38 -50.49 15.23 -21.31
N VAL A 39 -49.55 14.76 -22.12
CA VAL A 39 -48.26 15.43 -22.38
C VAL A 39 -48.04 15.61 -23.88
N LEU A 40 -47.30 16.64 -24.29
CA LEU A 40 -47.01 16.85 -25.70
C LEU A 40 -46.02 15.80 -26.22
N ARG A 41 -46.21 15.33 -27.46
CA ARG A 41 -45.31 14.36 -28.08
C ARG A 41 -43.85 14.85 -28.16
N SER A 42 -43.63 16.16 -28.26
CA SER A 42 -42.30 16.78 -28.25
C SER A 42 -41.60 16.76 -26.88
N GLU A 43 -42.34 16.50 -25.80
CA GLU A 43 -41.82 16.50 -24.44
C GLU A 43 -41.52 15.09 -23.91
N ILE A 44 -41.65 14.06 -24.75
CA ILE A 44 -41.42 12.66 -24.38
C ILE A 44 -40.49 11.94 -25.37
N VAL A 45 -39.63 11.07 -24.84
CA VAL A 45 -38.68 10.26 -25.61
C VAL A 45 -38.86 8.79 -25.27
N VAL A 46 -38.86 7.91 -26.27
CA VAL A 46 -39.00 6.45 -26.09
C VAL A 46 -37.74 5.90 -25.43
N VAL A 47 -37.90 5.18 -24.32
CA VAL A 47 -36.82 4.46 -23.65
C VAL A 47 -36.78 3.04 -24.21
N SER A 48 -35.77 2.75 -25.02
CA SER A 48 -35.55 1.39 -25.52
C SER A 48 -34.88 0.54 -24.43
N ALA A 49 -35.30 -0.73 -24.27
CA ALA A 49 -34.64 -1.71 -23.41
C ALA A 49 -33.15 -1.90 -23.76
N MET A 50 -32.71 -1.48 -24.94
CA MET A 50 -31.32 -1.55 -25.39
C MET A 50 -30.46 -0.36 -24.94
N GLU A 51 -31.05 0.74 -24.46
CA GLU A 51 -30.32 1.89 -23.89
C GLU A 51 -29.96 1.70 -22.40
N ALA A 52 -30.70 0.86 -21.67
CA ALA A 52 -30.40 0.52 -20.28
C ALA A 52 -29.01 -0.13 -20.11
N LYS A 53 -28.46 -0.75 -21.17
CA LYS A 53 -27.11 -1.35 -21.19
C LYS A 53 -25.99 -0.39 -21.63
N ARG A 54 -26.31 0.79 -22.17
CA ARG A 54 -25.30 1.72 -22.75
C ARG A 54 -25.13 3.03 -21.94
N PHE A 55 -26.07 3.39 -21.07
CA PHE A 55 -26.02 4.66 -20.33
C PHE A 55 -26.03 4.54 -18.78
N GLN A 56 -25.81 3.36 -18.22
CA GLN A 56 -25.47 3.22 -16.79
C GLN A 56 -23.97 2.98 -16.62
N ALA A 57 -23.22 4.07 -16.40
CA ALA A 57 -21.99 4.07 -15.62
C ALA A 57 -21.61 5.51 -15.22
N GLU A 58 -22.45 6.16 -14.42
CA GLU A 58 -21.94 7.06 -13.39
C GLU A 58 -22.21 6.37 -12.05
N PRO A 59 -21.19 6.02 -11.25
CA PRO A 59 -21.42 5.43 -9.95
C PRO A 59 -21.82 6.53 -8.98
N THR A 60 -23.11 6.55 -8.60
CA THR A 60 -23.58 7.23 -7.40
C THR A 60 -22.94 6.55 -6.19
N LEU A 61 -22.16 7.31 -5.41
CA LEU A 61 -21.64 6.87 -4.12
C LEU A 61 -22.81 6.79 -3.13
N GLU A 62 -23.36 5.60 -2.94
CA GLU A 62 -24.20 5.31 -1.77
C GLU A 62 -23.30 4.92 -0.59
N ALA A 63 -23.40 5.70 0.49
CA ALA A 63 -22.74 5.41 1.75
C ALA A 63 -23.38 4.18 2.42
N GLN A 64 -22.69 3.04 2.36
CA GLN A 64 -23.06 1.87 3.15
C GLN A 64 -22.72 2.08 4.63
N LYS A 65 -23.75 1.94 5.48
CA LYS A 65 -23.61 1.88 6.93
C LYS A 65 -22.75 0.69 7.36
N SER A 66 -21.88 1.00 8.31
CA SER A 66 -20.93 0.09 8.94
C SER A 66 -21.60 -1.11 9.62
N THR A 67 -21.24 -2.31 9.15
CA THR A 67 -21.12 -3.48 10.01
C THR A 67 -19.64 -3.81 10.08
N LYS A 68 -19.09 -3.89 11.31
CA LYS A 68 -17.73 -4.40 11.52
C LYS A 68 -17.77 -5.93 11.47
N PRO A 69 -17.10 -6.52 10.48
CA PRO A 69 -16.18 -7.63 10.72
C PRO A 69 -14.74 -7.17 10.48
N GLU A 70 -13.79 -7.81 11.15
CA GLU A 70 -12.35 -7.55 11.05
C GLU A 70 -11.88 -7.45 9.59
N ILE A 71 -11.30 -6.31 9.22
CA ILE A 71 -10.68 -6.09 7.91
C ILE A 71 -9.22 -6.52 8.00
N ILE A 72 -8.91 -7.71 7.48
CA ILE A 72 -7.57 -7.99 6.96
C ILE A 72 -7.48 -7.31 5.59
N ALA A 73 -6.47 -6.47 5.38
CA ALA A 73 -6.36 -5.56 4.25
C ALA A 73 -6.40 -6.27 2.88
N ASN A 74 -7.53 -6.21 2.18
CA ASN A 74 -7.72 -6.76 0.83
C ASN A 74 -7.56 -5.69 -0.26
N ALA A 75 -6.61 -4.77 -0.15
CA ALA A 75 -6.32 -3.79 -1.19
C ALA A 75 -4.80 -3.67 -1.38
N GLY A 76 -4.34 -3.95 -2.60
CA GLY A 76 -2.92 -3.84 -2.93
C GLY A 76 -2.57 -4.34 -4.32
N ILE A 77 -1.27 -4.28 -4.64
CA ILE A 77 -0.69 -4.85 -5.87
C ILE A 77 0.02 -6.14 -5.48
N TYR A 78 -0.26 -7.23 -6.20
CA TYR A 78 0.28 -8.54 -5.88
C TYR A 78 0.95 -9.16 -7.10
N LEU A 79 2.04 -9.89 -6.87
CA LEU A 79 2.59 -10.84 -7.82
C LEU A 79 2.20 -12.25 -7.36
N ALA A 80 1.53 -13.00 -8.22
CA ALA A 80 1.00 -14.31 -7.89
C ALA A 80 1.49 -15.39 -8.83
N PHE A 81 1.78 -16.57 -8.27
CA PHE A 81 2.24 -17.76 -8.98
C PHE A 81 1.18 -18.85 -8.85
N VAL A 82 0.54 -19.21 -9.97
CA VAL A 82 -0.50 -20.24 -10.01
C VAL A 82 0.09 -21.52 -10.59
N PRO A 83 0.15 -22.63 -9.82
CA PRO A 83 0.61 -23.91 -10.35
C PRO A 83 -0.38 -24.45 -11.39
N GLN A 84 0.12 -24.90 -12.54
CA GLN A 84 -0.69 -25.54 -13.57
C GLN A 84 -0.77 -27.05 -13.28
N THR A 85 -1.91 -27.53 -12.77
CA THR A 85 -2.10 -28.94 -12.38
C THR A 85 -2.52 -29.85 -13.54
N GLU A 86 -2.99 -29.29 -14.67
CA GLU A 86 -3.63 -30.08 -15.73
C GLU A 86 -2.69 -30.85 -16.66
N ARG A 87 -1.38 -30.57 -16.65
CA ARG A 87 -0.39 -31.32 -17.46
C ARG A 87 0.57 -32.09 -16.57
N ASN A 88 0.11 -33.22 -16.01
CA ASN A 88 0.90 -34.28 -15.36
C ASN A 88 2.12 -33.80 -14.53
N ASN A 89 1.89 -33.70 -13.22
CA ASN A 89 2.72 -33.05 -12.19
C ASN A 89 2.76 -31.53 -12.37
N ALA A 90 2.43 -30.78 -11.31
CA ALA A 90 2.56 -29.33 -11.24
C ALA A 90 4.04 -28.92 -11.42
N LYS A 91 4.51 -28.92 -12.66
CA LYS A 91 5.90 -28.62 -13.00
C LYS A 91 6.10 -27.15 -13.28
N ASP A 92 5.07 -26.45 -13.73
CA ASP A 92 5.15 -25.06 -14.15
C ASP A 92 4.15 -24.18 -13.40
N ALA A 93 4.57 -22.95 -13.14
CA ALA A 93 3.79 -21.90 -12.52
C ALA A 93 3.57 -20.75 -13.50
N ASP A 94 2.31 -20.34 -13.63
CA ASP A 94 1.92 -19.14 -14.36
C ASP A 94 2.05 -17.91 -13.46
N LEU A 95 2.55 -16.82 -14.02
CA LEU A 95 2.76 -15.56 -13.31
C LEU A 95 1.62 -14.57 -13.59
N TYR A 96 1.08 -13.97 -12.54
CA TYR A 96 0.01 -12.97 -12.61
C TYR A 96 0.42 -11.72 -11.84
N LEU A 97 0.33 -10.56 -12.48
CA LEU A 97 0.35 -9.27 -11.79
C LEU A 97 -1.09 -8.85 -11.51
N VAL A 98 -1.43 -8.63 -10.25
CA VAL A 98 -2.79 -8.41 -9.78
C VAL A 98 -2.90 -7.03 -9.15
N ASN A 99 -3.90 -6.28 -9.58
CA ASN A 99 -4.26 -5.00 -8.99
C ASN A 99 -5.62 -5.12 -8.31
N ASN A 100 -5.60 -5.22 -6.99
CA ASN A 100 -6.82 -5.19 -6.18
C ASN A 100 -7.04 -3.80 -5.54
N THR A 101 -6.51 -2.77 -6.17
CA THR A 101 -6.75 -1.36 -5.80
C THR A 101 -7.74 -0.73 -6.77
N ASP A 102 -8.18 0.48 -6.43
CA ASP A 102 -9.05 1.30 -7.28
C ASP A 102 -8.24 2.24 -8.19
N TRP A 103 -6.91 2.09 -8.24
CA TRP A 103 -6.01 2.88 -9.09
C TRP A 103 -5.74 2.16 -10.39
N GLU A 104 -5.49 2.92 -11.46
CA GLU A 104 -4.82 2.40 -12.64
C GLU A 104 -3.30 2.47 -12.43
N LEU A 105 -2.60 1.44 -12.92
CA LEU A 105 -1.17 1.31 -12.74
C LEU A 105 -0.50 1.05 -14.10
N PRO A 106 -0.09 2.10 -14.84
CA PRO A 106 0.94 1.95 -15.87
C PRO A 106 2.18 1.29 -15.26
N PHE A 107 2.59 0.15 -15.80
CA PHE A 107 3.66 -0.67 -15.23
C PHE A 107 4.58 -1.26 -16.30
N THR A 108 5.79 -1.61 -15.86
CA THR A 108 6.71 -2.52 -16.54
C THR A 108 7.12 -3.63 -15.58
N ILE A 109 7.27 -4.84 -16.11
CA ILE A 109 7.80 -5.99 -15.39
C ILE A 109 8.94 -6.61 -16.19
N GLY A 110 10.01 -6.98 -15.49
CA GLY A 110 11.16 -7.64 -16.09
C GLY A 110 11.84 -8.63 -15.15
N GLU A 111 12.80 -9.36 -15.69
CA GLU A 111 13.67 -10.29 -14.98
C GLU A 111 15.07 -9.69 -14.85
N GLU A 112 15.69 -9.90 -13.70
CA GLU A 112 17.11 -9.62 -13.47
C GLU A 112 17.84 -10.93 -13.15
N ARG A 113 18.87 -11.24 -13.93
CA ARG A 113 19.78 -12.38 -13.74
C ARG A 113 21.21 -11.89 -13.92
N GLU A 114 22.09 -12.20 -12.97
CA GLU A 114 23.54 -11.88 -13.07
C GLU A 114 23.80 -10.43 -13.52
N ASN A 115 23.09 -9.46 -12.91
CA ASN A 115 23.18 -8.03 -13.24
C ASN A 115 22.71 -7.63 -14.65
N ARG A 116 22.07 -8.53 -15.40
CA ARG A 116 21.41 -8.24 -16.67
C ARG A 116 19.90 -8.17 -16.49
N TYR A 117 19.32 -7.05 -16.91
CA TYR A 117 17.87 -6.85 -16.94
C TYR A 117 17.28 -7.21 -18.30
N ILE A 118 16.13 -7.89 -18.29
CA ILE A 118 15.33 -8.22 -19.47
C ILE A 118 13.89 -7.79 -19.19
N GLY A 119 13.34 -6.89 -20.00
CA GLY A 119 11.93 -6.51 -19.92
C GLY A 119 11.03 -7.65 -20.41
N LEU A 120 10.02 -8.02 -19.63
CA LEU A 120 9.03 -9.04 -19.99
C LEU A 120 7.79 -8.42 -20.62
N HIS A 121 7.24 -7.38 -19.99
CA HIS A 121 5.99 -6.77 -20.42
C HIS A 121 5.83 -5.33 -19.89
N SER A 122 5.03 -4.53 -20.58
CA SER A 122 4.66 -3.17 -20.17
C SER A 122 3.25 -2.86 -20.66
N ASP A 123 2.39 -2.39 -19.75
CA ASP A 123 0.98 -2.07 -20.05
C ASP A 123 0.38 -1.20 -18.92
N VAL A 124 -0.92 -0.89 -19.00
CA VAL A 124 -1.70 -0.25 -17.93
C VAL A 124 -2.59 -1.27 -17.25
N LEU A 125 -2.26 -1.61 -16.01
CA LEU A 125 -3.07 -2.51 -15.20
C LEU A 125 -4.25 -1.75 -14.59
N LYS A 126 -5.47 -2.11 -14.99
CA LYS A 126 -6.70 -1.45 -14.54
C LYS A 126 -7.01 -1.75 -13.07
N ALA A 127 -7.85 -0.91 -12.49
CA ALA A 127 -8.38 -1.13 -11.15
C ALA A 127 -9.13 -2.48 -11.11
N ARG A 128 -8.98 -3.22 -10.01
CA ARG A 128 -9.63 -4.53 -9.80
C ARG A 128 -9.45 -5.51 -10.96
N SER A 129 -8.27 -5.51 -11.57
CA SER A 129 -7.93 -6.39 -12.69
C SER A 129 -6.62 -7.13 -12.45
N PHE A 130 -6.31 -8.09 -13.32
CA PHE A 130 -5.02 -8.77 -13.34
C PHE A 130 -4.49 -8.86 -14.77
N HIS A 131 -3.19 -9.05 -14.89
CA HIS A 131 -2.52 -9.37 -16.14
C HIS A 131 -1.75 -10.67 -15.98
N LYS A 132 -2.03 -11.66 -16.84
CA LYS A 132 -1.30 -12.93 -16.91
C LYS A 132 -0.10 -12.77 -17.83
N LEU A 133 1.09 -13.08 -17.33
CA LEU A 133 2.31 -13.05 -18.13
C LEU A 133 2.39 -14.28 -19.02
N VAL A 134 3.07 -14.12 -20.17
CA VAL A 134 3.23 -15.19 -21.16
C VAL A 134 4.27 -16.21 -20.71
N GLN A 135 5.29 -15.77 -19.95
CA GLN A 135 6.36 -16.63 -19.46
C GLN A 135 5.85 -17.56 -18.37
N GLN A 136 6.25 -18.83 -18.46
CA GLN A 136 5.99 -19.86 -17.46
C GLN A 136 7.28 -20.24 -16.77
N TYR A 137 7.20 -20.53 -15.47
CA TYR A 137 8.37 -20.84 -14.66
C TYR A 137 8.26 -22.23 -14.08
N SER A 138 9.26 -23.07 -14.37
CA SER A 138 9.27 -24.41 -13.83
C SER A 138 9.63 -24.41 -12.34
N LEU A 139 8.80 -25.04 -11.51
CA LEU A 139 9.08 -25.26 -10.09
C LEU A 139 10.31 -26.16 -9.89
N ALA A 140 10.66 -27.00 -10.88
CA ALA A 140 11.87 -27.82 -10.83
C ALA A 140 13.16 -26.98 -10.88
N THR A 141 13.10 -25.79 -11.49
CA THR A 141 14.24 -24.85 -11.60
C THR A 141 14.11 -23.66 -10.66
N PHE A 142 13.30 -23.79 -9.60
CA PHE A 142 12.99 -22.72 -8.65
C PHE A 142 14.22 -22.02 -8.08
N GLU A 143 15.30 -22.76 -7.76
CA GLU A 143 16.54 -22.19 -7.24
C GLU A 143 17.22 -21.21 -8.21
N ASN A 144 16.95 -21.37 -9.51
CA ASN A 144 17.51 -20.56 -10.59
C ASN A 144 16.51 -19.51 -11.10
N TRP A 145 15.40 -19.27 -10.40
CA TRP A 145 14.46 -18.24 -10.80
C TRP A 145 15.08 -16.84 -10.75
N PRO A 146 14.70 -15.97 -11.70
CA PRO A 146 15.18 -14.60 -11.75
C PRO A 146 14.67 -13.78 -10.55
N THR A 147 15.26 -12.60 -10.37
CA THR A 147 14.61 -11.56 -9.57
C THR A 147 13.61 -10.82 -10.44
N PHE A 148 12.36 -10.75 -10.01
CA PHE A 148 11.31 -10.03 -10.72
C PHE A 148 11.37 -8.55 -10.33
N LEU A 149 11.52 -7.67 -11.32
CA LEU A 149 11.49 -6.23 -11.11
C LEU A 149 10.18 -5.67 -11.66
N ILE A 150 9.40 -5.04 -10.80
CA ILE A 150 8.15 -4.36 -11.16
C ILE A 150 8.36 -2.87 -10.90
N GLN A 151 8.02 -2.05 -11.89
CA GLN A 151 7.92 -0.60 -11.74
C GLN A 151 6.54 -0.15 -12.18
N GLY A 152 5.87 0.70 -11.39
CA GLY A 152 4.54 1.19 -11.72
C GLY A 152 4.26 2.58 -11.18
N LEU A 153 3.38 3.30 -11.85
CA LEU A 153 2.98 4.66 -11.48
C LEU A 153 1.51 4.69 -11.09
N TRP A 154 1.18 5.30 -9.97
CA TRP A 154 -0.21 5.38 -9.51
C TRP A 154 -0.98 6.45 -10.30
N HIS A 155 -2.05 6.05 -10.97
CA HIS A 155 -2.91 6.95 -11.72
C HIS A 155 -4.38 6.78 -11.35
N ARG A 156 -5.06 7.90 -11.09
CA ARG A 156 -6.52 7.97 -11.06
C ARG A 156 -6.97 9.35 -11.52
N ARG A 157 -8.17 9.45 -12.10
CA ARG A 157 -8.77 10.74 -12.46
C ARG A 157 -9.35 11.40 -11.21
N GLY A 158 -9.23 12.73 -11.13
CA GLY A 158 -9.73 13.53 -10.00
C GLY A 158 -8.68 13.79 -8.92
N ALA A 159 -9.10 14.44 -7.83
CA ALA A 159 -8.19 14.83 -6.75
C ALA A 159 -7.67 13.61 -6.00
N SER A 160 -6.34 13.53 -5.81
CA SER A 160 -5.70 12.44 -5.09
C SER A 160 -4.40 12.87 -4.45
N THR A 161 -4.01 12.19 -3.38
CA THR A 161 -2.64 12.29 -2.88
C THR A 161 -1.70 11.66 -3.90
N LEU A 162 -0.60 12.35 -4.19
CA LEU A 162 0.47 11.81 -5.02
C LEU A 162 1.14 10.66 -4.24
N ARG A 163 1.32 9.51 -4.90
CA ARG A 163 2.01 8.34 -4.35
C ARG A 163 3.36 8.18 -5.05
N GLU A 164 4.33 7.67 -4.31
CA GLU A 164 5.62 7.32 -4.91
C GLU A 164 5.44 6.17 -5.94
N PRO A 165 6.24 6.17 -7.01
CA PRO A 165 6.28 5.04 -7.94
C PRO A 165 6.49 3.72 -7.18
N LEU A 166 5.69 2.72 -7.51
CA LEU A 166 5.92 1.36 -7.04
C LEU A 166 7.19 0.85 -7.72
N ILE A 167 8.27 0.63 -6.97
CA ILE A 167 9.49 0.00 -7.48
C ILE A 167 9.79 -1.18 -6.56
N LYS A 168 9.62 -2.40 -7.07
CA LYS A 168 9.78 -3.61 -6.27
C LYS A 168 10.63 -4.66 -6.96
N ARG A 169 11.60 -5.20 -6.22
CA ARG A 169 12.41 -6.36 -6.60
C ARG A 169 11.99 -7.55 -5.74
N LEU A 170 11.42 -8.57 -6.35
CA LEU A 170 11.02 -9.79 -5.68
C LEU A 170 11.95 -10.94 -6.09
N LYS A 171 12.69 -11.47 -5.11
CA LYS A 171 13.44 -12.73 -5.27
C LYS A 171 12.73 -13.83 -4.49
N CYS A 172 12.18 -14.81 -5.19
CA CYS A 172 11.50 -15.94 -4.57
C CYS A 172 12.51 -16.82 -3.81
N ARG A 173 12.28 -17.05 -2.51
CA ARG A 173 13.06 -17.96 -1.66
C ARG A 173 12.16 -19.11 -1.22
N ALA A 174 12.68 -20.34 -1.14
CA ALA A 174 11.85 -21.52 -0.90
C ALA A 174 11.02 -21.44 0.39
N GLN A 175 11.61 -20.91 1.48
CA GLN A 175 10.95 -20.72 2.77
C GLN A 175 9.80 -19.70 2.71
N THR A 176 9.97 -18.59 1.97
CA THR A 176 8.92 -17.57 1.83
C THR A 176 7.88 -18.01 0.81
N PHE A 177 8.26 -18.76 -0.22
CA PHE A 177 7.34 -19.22 -1.24
C PHE A 177 6.27 -20.14 -0.67
N GLN A 178 6.64 -21.15 0.11
CA GLN A 178 5.67 -22.09 0.69
C GLN A 178 4.75 -21.47 1.76
N SER A 179 5.18 -20.39 2.42
CA SER A 179 4.40 -19.71 3.47
C SER A 179 3.37 -18.71 2.93
N HIS A 180 3.43 -18.36 1.64
CA HIS A 180 2.53 -17.38 1.01
C HIS A 180 1.45 -18.03 0.13
N ILE A 181 1.01 -19.25 0.48
CA ILE A 181 -0.09 -19.91 -0.22
C ILE A 181 -1.41 -19.28 0.22
N GLY A 182 -2.20 -18.80 -0.73
CA GLY A 182 -3.49 -18.18 -0.43
C GLY A 182 -4.36 -17.98 -1.67
N LEU A 183 -5.54 -17.42 -1.44
CA LEU A 183 -6.43 -17.00 -2.51
C LEU A 183 -5.88 -15.74 -3.17
N ILE A 184 -5.71 -15.78 -4.49
CA ILE A 184 -5.24 -14.63 -5.26
C ILE A 184 -6.42 -13.69 -5.51
N PRO A 185 -6.37 -12.43 -5.04
CA PRO A 185 -7.44 -11.48 -5.27
C PRO A 185 -7.73 -11.28 -6.76
N VAL A 186 -8.99 -11.03 -7.13
CA VAL A 186 -9.47 -10.84 -8.53
C VAL A 186 -9.38 -12.09 -9.42
N VAL A 187 -8.30 -12.86 -9.33
CA VAL A 187 -8.08 -14.09 -10.10
C VAL A 187 -8.94 -15.25 -9.57
N ASN A 188 -9.27 -15.24 -8.27
CA ASN A 188 -10.05 -16.28 -7.58
C ASN A 188 -9.49 -17.69 -7.72
N GLN A 189 -8.16 -17.81 -7.82
CA GLN A 189 -7.43 -19.07 -7.85
C GLN A 189 -6.49 -19.15 -6.64
N THR A 190 -6.16 -20.37 -6.21
CA THR A 190 -5.17 -20.59 -5.15
C THR A 190 -3.78 -20.64 -5.75
N GLY A 191 -2.84 -19.93 -5.15
CA GLY A 191 -1.44 -19.94 -5.55
C GLY A 191 -0.57 -19.27 -4.51
N HIS A 192 0.69 -19.01 -4.89
CA HIS A 192 1.61 -18.26 -4.04
C HIS A 192 1.45 -16.78 -4.33
N VAL A 193 1.10 -15.96 -3.33
CA VAL A 193 0.77 -14.54 -3.52
C VAL A 193 1.70 -13.64 -2.70
N PHE A 194 2.33 -12.68 -3.37
CA PHE A 194 3.24 -11.72 -2.76
C PHE A 194 2.71 -10.32 -2.95
N GLN A 195 2.44 -9.61 -1.86
CA GLN A 195 2.04 -8.21 -1.95
C GLN A 195 3.27 -7.33 -2.20
N LEU A 196 3.24 -6.56 -3.28
CA LEU A 196 4.36 -5.75 -3.76
C LEU A 196 4.36 -4.34 -3.17
N ASP A 197 3.19 -3.84 -2.78
CA ASP A 197 3.00 -2.47 -2.28
C ASP A 197 3.04 -2.37 -0.75
N LEU A 198 3.33 -3.47 -0.06
CA LEU A 198 3.77 -3.40 1.33
C LEU A 198 5.24 -2.98 1.37
N GLU A 199 5.52 -2.01 2.23
CA GLU A 199 6.88 -1.76 2.70
C GLU A 199 7.34 -3.01 3.46
N GLU A 200 7.96 -3.94 2.75
CA GLU A 200 8.71 -5.00 3.41
C GLU A 200 9.72 -4.32 4.34
N PRO A 201 9.75 -4.65 5.64
CA PRO A 201 10.83 -4.20 6.48
C PRO A 201 12.11 -4.70 5.82
N VAL A 202 12.99 -3.77 5.44
CA VAL A 202 14.28 -4.06 4.83
C VAL A 202 14.96 -5.10 5.71
N GLN A 203 14.92 -6.36 5.28
CA GLN A 203 15.76 -7.40 5.85
C GLN A 203 17.17 -7.03 5.40
N GLN A 204 17.82 -6.18 6.18
CA GLN A 204 19.26 -6.02 6.12
C GLN A 204 19.82 -7.44 6.32
N GLU A 205 20.38 -8.01 5.25
CA GLU A 205 21.19 -9.21 5.32
C GLU A 205 22.41 -8.87 6.17
N THR A 206 22.25 -9.02 7.49
CA THR A 206 23.37 -9.02 8.41
C THR A 206 24.16 -10.30 8.15
N PRO A 207 25.49 -10.21 7.96
CA PRO A 207 26.33 -11.39 7.90
C PRO A 207 26.15 -12.17 9.20
N LYS A 208 25.68 -13.42 9.09
CA LYS A 208 25.47 -14.32 10.23
C LYS A 208 26.78 -14.56 10.97
N LEU A 209 27.01 -13.85 12.07
CA LEU A 209 27.92 -14.32 13.11
C LEU A 209 27.19 -15.38 13.94
N LYS A 210 27.76 -16.58 13.94
CA LYS A 210 27.39 -17.71 14.79
C LYS A 210 27.37 -17.29 16.26
N LYS A 211 26.29 -17.57 16.98
CA LYS A 211 26.35 -17.78 18.43
C LYS A 211 25.40 -18.89 18.88
N ASN A 212 25.85 -19.52 19.95
CA ASN A 212 25.56 -20.86 20.40
C ASN A 212 24.20 -21.01 21.08
N VAL A 213 23.84 -22.29 21.18
CA VAL A 213 22.74 -22.92 21.91
C VAL A 213 22.77 -22.63 23.42
N GLU A 214 21.59 -22.78 24.03
CA GLU A 214 21.20 -22.93 25.47
C GLU A 214 20.39 -21.74 26.01
N LYS A 215 19.19 -21.84 26.62
CA LYS A 215 18.31 -22.95 27.08
C LYS A 215 16.90 -22.37 27.39
N PRO A 216 15.87 -23.18 27.74
CA PRO A 216 14.46 -22.85 27.54
C PRO A 216 13.73 -22.15 28.71
N VAL A 217 12.71 -21.37 28.32
CA VAL A 217 11.37 -21.11 28.90
C VAL A 217 11.21 -20.99 30.42
N ASP A 218 10.53 -19.90 30.87
CA ASP A 218 9.67 -19.99 32.04
C ASP A 218 8.32 -19.26 31.83
N ALA A 219 7.22 -20.02 31.91
CA ALA A 219 5.86 -19.64 31.52
C ALA A 219 5.05 -19.05 32.70
N ALA A 220 5.70 -18.30 33.60
CA ALA A 220 5.09 -17.74 34.79
C ALA A 220 4.99 -16.19 34.78
N ALA A 221 5.68 -15.49 33.87
CA ALA A 221 5.76 -14.02 33.87
C ALA A 221 4.65 -13.30 33.08
N LEU A 222 3.71 -14.03 32.47
CA LEU A 222 2.68 -13.46 31.57
C LEU A 222 1.33 -13.18 32.24
N ARG A 223 1.22 -13.24 33.58
CA ARG A 223 -0.06 -13.10 34.30
C ARG A 223 -0.30 -11.75 34.98
N ASP A 224 0.72 -10.91 35.15
CA ASP A 224 0.57 -9.67 35.96
C ASP A 224 0.33 -8.38 35.14
N SER A 225 0.37 -8.42 33.81
CA SER A 225 0.26 -7.19 32.98
C SER A 225 -1.16 -6.80 32.56
N LEU A 226 -2.22 -7.30 33.23
CA LEU A 226 -3.61 -7.10 32.81
C LEU A 226 -4.49 -6.21 33.70
N LEU A 227 -3.98 -5.60 34.77
CA LEU A 227 -4.78 -4.65 35.56
C LEU A 227 -3.95 -3.49 36.12
N GLY A 228 -4.35 -2.26 35.76
CA GLY A 228 -4.18 -1.11 36.65
C GLY A 228 -3.44 0.10 36.06
N LEU A 229 -4.22 1.02 35.51
CA LEU A 229 -3.88 2.44 35.40
C LEU A 229 -3.35 2.97 36.74
N THR A 230 -2.15 3.53 36.79
CA THR A 230 -1.83 4.71 37.61
C THR A 230 -0.55 5.38 37.11
N ASP A 231 -0.62 6.70 36.93
CA ASP A 231 0.52 7.59 36.75
C ASP A 231 1.55 7.40 37.86
N LYS A 232 2.70 6.83 37.53
CA LYS A 232 3.93 7.00 38.30
C LYS A 232 5.10 7.19 37.35
N LYS A 233 5.69 8.38 37.45
CA LYS A 233 6.97 8.77 36.87
C LYS A 233 8.06 7.85 37.46
N GLU A 234 8.37 6.77 36.76
CA GLU A 234 9.47 5.87 37.11
C GLU A 234 10.83 6.59 36.91
N PRO A 235 11.83 6.31 37.76
CA PRO A 235 13.17 6.84 37.58
C PRO A 235 13.73 6.30 36.26
N ALA A 236 14.19 7.20 35.40
CA ALA A 236 14.74 6.84 34.10
C ALA A 236 15.85 5.79 34.28
N SER A 237 15.57 4.55 33.93
CA SER A 237 16.58 3.55 33.66
C SER A 237 17.49 4.13 32.58
N LEU A 238 18.78 4.26 32.88
CA LEU A 238 19.79 4.66 31.91
C LEU A 238 19.96 3.52 30.90
N GLU A 239 19.07 3.47 29.92
CA GLU A 239 19.17 2.54 28.80
C GLU A 239 20.25 3.03 27.84
N ARG A 240 21.34 2.25 27.73
CA ARG A 240 22.38 2.49 26.74
C ARG A 240 21.77 2.33 25.34
N PRO A 241 21.70 3.41 24.53
CA PRO A 241 21.08 3.35 23.22
C PRO A 241 21.95 2.55 22.25
N SER A 242 21.37 2.09 21.14
CA SER A 242 22.14 1.46 20.08
C SER A 242 23.11 2.47 19.45
N SER A 243 24.28 2.00 19.02
CA SER A 243 25.29 2.85 18.35
C SER A 243 24.80 3.47 17.04
N ILE A 244 23.70 2.94 16.48
CA ILE A 244 23.04 3.46 15.28
C ILE A 244 21.57 3.68 15.63
N ILE A 245 21.08 4.90 15.41
CA ILE A 245 19.70 5.32 15.67
C ILE A 245 19.08 5.82 14.37
N ASP A 246 17.95 5.22 13.99
CA ASP A 246 17.17 5.64 12.84
C ASP A 246 16.11 6.66 13.27
N LEU A 247 16.22 7.87 12.72
CA LEU A 247 15.32 8.97 13.00
C LEU A 247 14.21 9.11 11.96
N HIS A 248 14.05 8.19 10.99
CA HIS A 248 12.93 8.24 10.07
C HIS A 248 11.60 8.17 10.83
N ILE A 249 10.67 9.05 10.46
CA ILE A 249 9.41 9.20 11.18
C ILE A 249 8.57 7.91 11.17
N THR A 250 8.68 7.08 10.13
CA THR A 250 8.07 5.74 10.04
C THR A 250 8.54 4.81 11.16
N LYS A 251 9.80 4.95 11.59
CA LYS A 251 10.38 4.16 12.68
C LYS A 251 9.91 4.65 14.05
N LEU A 252 9.80 5.97 14.22
CA LEU A 252 9.40 6.59 15.49
C LEU A 252 7.89 6.49 15.75
N LEU A 253 7.07 6.44 14.68
CA LEU A 253 5.61 6.35 14.74
C LEU A 253 5.09 5.16 13.92
N PRO A 254 5.22 3.91 14.43
CA PRO A 254 4.81 2.70 13.69
C PRO A 254 3.29 2.59 13.50
N THR A 255 2.49 3.33 14.28
CA THR A 255 1.02 3.38 14.17
C THR A 255 0.53 4.43 13.17
N GLY A 256 1.45 5.13 12.48
CA GLY A 256 1.15 6.13 11.45
C GLY A 256 1.19 7.58 11.94
N PHE A 257 1.12 8.50 10.99
CA PHE A 257 1.37 9.93 11.21
C PHE A 257 0.17 10.71 11.78
N GLY A 258 -1.04 10.14 11.73
CA GLY A 258 -2.28 10.81 12.16
C GLY A 258 -2.52 12.12 11.39
N SER A 259 -3.05 13.14 12.08
CA SER A 259 -3.28 14.50 11.54
C SER A 259 -2.10 15.46 11.79
N ARG A 260 -0.88 14.95 12.00
CA ARG A 260 0.27 15.78 12.35
C ARG A 260 0.80 16.56 11.16
N THR A 261 1.21 17.79 11.41
CA THR A 261 1.88 18.66 10.44
C THR A 261 3.36 18.32 10.30
N ASN A 262 3.99 18.75 9.20
CA ASN A 262 5.42 18.54 8.99
C ASN A 262 6.30 19.10 10.10
N ALA A 263 5.89 20.21 10.73
CA ALA A 263 6.59 20.79 11.87
C ALA A 263 6.52 19.88 13.10
N GLU A 264 5.36 19.27 13.37
CA GLU A 264 5.18 18.33 14.47
C GLU A 264 5.93 17.02 14.24
N LEU A 265 5.98 16.53 13.00
CA LEU A 265 6.77 15.34 12.65
C LEU A 265 8.27 15.61 12.84
N LEU A 266 8.76 16.78 12.40
CA LEU A 266 10.15 17.18 12.61
C LEU A 266 10.48 17.27 14.12
N GLU A 267 9.57 17.82 14.92
CA GLU A 267 9.75 17.92 16.36
C GLU A 267 9.86 16.54 17.02
N VAL A 268 9.04 15.56 16.62
CA VAL A 268 9.16 14.17 17.09
C VAL A 268 10.54 13.57 16.77
N GLN A 269 11.06 13.82 15.57
CA GLN A 269 12.40 13.34 15.18
C GLN A 269 13.50 13.99 16.00
N LEU A 270 13.38 15.28 16.29
CA LEU A 270 14.36 16.03 17.09
C LEU A 270 14.33 15.62 18.57
N GLN A 271 13.15 15.36 19.13
CA GLN A 271 13.01 14.84 20.50
C GLN A 271 13.63 13.45 20.63
N ALA A 272 13.41 12.58 19.65
CA ALA A 272 14.06 11.26 19.62
C ALA A 272 15.58 11.38 19.51
N PHE A 273 16.09 12.31 18.70
CA PHE A 273 17.51 12.60 18.59
C PHE A 273 18.11 13.06 19.93
N GLU A 274 17.51 14.04 20.59
CA GLU A 274 18.01 14.58 21.87
C GLU A 274 18.03 13.52 22.96
N LYS A 275 16.92 12.78 23.12
CA LYS A 275 16.83 11.70 24.11
C LYS A 275 17.93 10.66 23.92
N ASN A 276 18.20 10.24 22.68
CA ASN A 276 19.23 9.23 22.41
C ASN A 276 20.65 9.80 22.57
N LEU A 277 20.87 11.08 22.23
CA LEU A 277 22.17 11.73 22.44
C LEU A 277 22.47 11.86 23.94
N GLU A 278 21.50 12.30 24.75
CA GLU A 278 21.64 12.39 26.20
C GLU A 278 21.90 11.03 26.84
N ASN A 279 21.15 10.00 26.44
CA ASN A 279 21.37 8.63 26.92
C ASN A 279 22.75 8.09 26.52
N ALA A 280 23.25 8.42 25.31
CA ALA A 280 24.56 7.99 24.86
C ALA A 280 25.69 8.67 25.67
N ILE A 281 25.54 9.96 25.96
CA ILE A 281 26.49 10.71 26.81
C ILE A 281 26.45 10.17 28.24
N ALA A 282 25.26 9.99 28.81
CA ALA A 282 25.10 9.51 30.18
C ALA A 282 25.57 8.07 30.38
N SER A 283 25.50 7.24 29.33
CA SER A 283 26.03 5.86 29.34
C SER A 283 27.52 5.77 28.97
N GLY A 284 28.19 6.90 28.70
CA GLY A 284 29.62 6.94 28.37
C GLY A 284 29.95 6.28 27.04
N MET A 285 29.08 6.40 26.04
CA MET A 285 29.36 5.89 24.70
C MET A 285 30.44 6.71 24.00
N ASP A 286 31.31 6.03 23.25
CA ASP A 286 32.36 6.67 22.45
C ASP A 286 31.81 7.46 21.27
N ASP A 287 30.82 6.89 20.57
CA ASP A 287 30.20 7.49 19.41
C ASP A 287 28.79 6.95 19.18
N ILE A 288 27.98 7.74 18.47
CA ILE A 288 26.63 7.40 18.07
C ILE A 288 26.37 7.91 16.65
N THR A 289 25.68 7.13 15.83
CA THR A 289 25.35 7.49 14.44
C THR A 289 23.84 7.66 14.29
N PHE A 290 23.42 8.81 13.77
CA PHE A 290 22.02 9.11 13.49
C PHE A 290 21.74 9.02 11.99
N ILE A 291 20.74 8.25 11.60
CA ILE A 291 20.25 8.15 10.22
C ILE A 291 19.04 9.09 10.10
N HIS A 292 19.19 10.15 9.29
CA HIS A 292 18.15 11.18 9.09
C HIS A 292 17.63 11.24 7.65
N GLY A 293 18.24 10.47 6.74
CA GLY A 293 17.85 10.39 5.33
C GLY A 293 18.43 11.54 4.49
N VAL A 294 18.33 11.44 3.16
CA VAL A 294 18.92 12.45 2.26
C VAL A 294 17.99 13.66 2.10
N GLY A 295 16.69 13.41 1.87
CA GLY A 295 15.59 14.39 1.91
C GLY A 295 15.88 15.80 1.37
N ASN A 296 15.20 16.80 1.94
CA ASN A 296 15.47 18.22 1.70
C ASN A 296 16.59 18.79 2.62
N GLY A 297 17.27 17.93 3.38
CA GLY A 297 18.31 18.32 4.33
C GLY A 297 17.84 19.09 5.56
N VAL A 298 16.53 19.30 5.77
CA VAL A 298 15.99 20.06 6.92
C VAL A 298 16.39 19.43 8.26
N LEU A 299 16.16 18.11 8.41
CA LEU A 299 16.52 17.37 9.63
C LEU A 299 18.04 17.35 9.85
N ARG A 300 18.83 17.10 8.79
CA ARG A 300 20.31 17.16 8.85
C ARG A 300 20.80 18.51 9.36
N ASN A 301 20.33 19.60 8.78
CA ASN A 301 20.77 20.95 9.12
C ASN A 301 20.41 21.29 10.58
N GLU A 302 19.23 20.86 11.03
CA GLU A 302 18.80 21.06 12.42
C GLU A 302 19.61 20.21 13.42
N LEU A 303 19.93 18.96 13.08
CA LEU A 303 20.85 18.11 13.85
C LEU A 303 22.22 18.76 14.00
N HIS A 304 22.83 19.18 12.89
CA HIS A 304 24.16 19.82 12.89
C HIS A 304 24.16 21.11 13.69
N ARG A 305 23.09 21.91 13.60
CA ARG A 305 22.91 23.14 14.39
C ARG A 305 22.87 22.86 15.89
N ARG A 306 22.18 21.80 16.33
CA ARG A 306 22.08 21.41 17.74
C ARG A 306 23.38 20.77 18.25
N LEU A 307 23.98 19.87 17.47
CA LEU A 307 25.26 19.22 17.80
C LEU A 307 26.39 20.22 18.01
N GLY A 308 26.47 21.27 17.19
CA GLY A 308 27.48 22.32 17.34
C GLY A 308 27.39 23.13 18.63
N LYS A 309 26.26 23.06 19.34
CA LYS A 309 26.05 23.75 20.63
C LYS A 309 26.12 22.80 21.83
N TYR A 310 26.18 21.49 21.60
CA TYR A 310 26.04 20.50 22.66
C TYR A 310 27.39 20.28 23.37
N PRO A 311 27.50 20.55 24.69
CA PRO A 311 28.80 20.55 25.37
C PRO A 311 29.46 19.16 25.45
N GLY A 312 28.68 18.08 25.44
CA GLY A 312 29.14 16.68 25.49
C GLY A 312 29.60 16.10 24.14
N VAL A 313 29.56 16.87 23.05
CA VAL A 313 29.97 16.43 21.72
C VAL A 313 31.39 16.92 21.43
N ALA A 314 32.27 16.01 21.01
CA ALA A 314 33.64 16.33 20.62
C ALA A 314 33.69 16.87 19.19
N TYR A 315 33.16 16.10 18.24
CA TYR A 315 32.97 16.50 16.85
C TYR A 315 31.87 15.66 16.20
N PHE A 316 31.38 16.10 15.05
CA PHE A 316 30.42 15.35 14.24
C PHE A 316 30.79 15.44 12.77
N GLU A 317 30.49 14.38 12.03
CA GLU A 317 30.80 14.27 10.60
C GLU A 317 29.69 13.51 9.86
N ASP A 318 29.56 13.76 8.57
CA ASP A 318 28.68 12.93 7.74
C ASP A 318 29.28 11.52 7.64
N ALA A 319 28.47 10.51 7.92
CA ALA A 319 28.95 9.15 8.13
C ALA A 319 28.45 8.18 7.06
N GLN A 320 29.25 7.13 6.84
CA GLN A 320 28.86 5.96 6.05
C GLN A 320 28.39 6.27 4.62
N LYS A 321 29.17 7.09 3.90
CA LYS A 321 28.90 7.45 2.49
C LYS A 321 28.67 6.24 1.58
N GLU A 322 29.35 5.12 1.81
CA GLU A 322 29.16 3.91 0.99
C GLU A 322 27.85 3.15 1.30
N LYS A 323 27.26 3.31 2.49
CA LYS A 323 26.07 2.55 2.92
C LYS A 323 24.78 3.37 3.01
N PHE A 324 24.88 4.66 3.33
CA PHE A 324 23.73 5.55 3.56
C PHE A 324 23.86 6.90 2.83
N GLY A 325 24.84 7.05 1.94
CA GLY A 325 25.10 8.31 1.23
C GLY A 325 25.38 9.46 2.20
N TYR A 326 24.79 10.63 1.97
CA TYR A 326 24.87 11.80 2.87
C TYR A 326 23.78 11.80 3.95
N GLY A 327 23.06 10.68 4.14
CA GLY A 327 21.87 10.58 4.99
C GLY A 327 22.12 10.18 6.45
N ALA A 328 23.38 10.17 6.89
CA ALA A 328 23.74 9.83 8.27
C ALA A 328 24.81 10.76 8.84
N THR A 329 24.76 10.99 10.15
CA THR A 329 25.72 11.82 10.88
C THR A 329 26.25 11.04 12.06
N LYS A 330 27.58 10.86 12.12
CA LYS A 330 28.28 10.28 13.25
C LYS A 330 28.68 11.38 14.21
N VAL A 331 28.45 11.14 15.48
CA VAL A 331 28.73 12.04 16.58
C VAL A 331 29.73 11.37 17.49
N LYS A 332 30.91 11.97 17.66
CA LYS A 332 31.88 11.57 18.66
C LYS A 332 31.55 12.27 19.97
N ILE A 333 31.37 11.49 21.03
CA ILE A 333 31.10 11.99 22.38
C ILE A 333 32.46 12.19 23.09
N LYS A 334 32.51 13.17 24.00
CA LYS A 334 33.73 13.55 24.73
C LYS A 334 34.15 12.54 25.79
#